data_AF-A0A524MX26-F1
#
_entry.id   AF-A0A524MX26-F1
#
_cell.length_a   1.000
_cell.length_b   1.000
_cell.length_c   1.000
_cell.angle_alpha   90.00
_cell.angle_beta   90.00
_cell.angle_gamma   90.00
#
_symmetry.space_group_name_H-M   'P 1'
#
loop_
_entity.id
_entity.type
_entity.pdbx_description
1 polymer ?
#
loop_
_entity_poly.entity_id
_entity_poly.type
_entity_poly.pdbx_seq_one_letter_code
_entity_poly.pdbx_strand_id
1 'polypeptide(L)'
;MPMYLPFSIDNPGSDSDAPMFCGAVKYYLGLRFPSLRLPRWVKRLLDSRTILKWAARQEGSTSAHDLEEMTISMLRGHSKVEDEELNRLMLWLAETGKPEIIHLSNCLLIGLAERFKQELGVKIVCSLQDEDGWINAMGKKAADTVWDLMRKGARSVDAFTPVSGYYGDVMKKKLEIPADKIHVVRVGIDLEGYVQSDLRLDPPVIGYLSRMCESLGLGLLVDAFMIIRKNGRLGEVKMKVAGGMTAADRRYVSKLRRVLRSNGLEQDVEFISEFDRATRTR
;
A
#
# COMPACT_ATOMS: atom_id res chain seq x y z
N MET A 1 -9.17 9.76 8.88
CA MET A 1 -8.03 10.41 9.57
C MET A 1 -6.75 9.68 9.20
N PRO A 2 -5.74 10.37 8.64
CA PRO A 2 -4.46 9.75 8.28
C PRO A 2 -3.59 9.45 9.51
N MET A 3 -3.04 8.24 9.59
CA MET A 3 -2.19 7.77 10.69
C MET A 3 -0.67 7.84 10.40
N TYR A 4 -0.24 7.98 9.14
CA TYR A 4 1.20 7.94 8.82
C TYR A 4 1.61 8.88 7.67
N LEU A 5 0.76 9.00 6.64
CA LEU A 5 0.96 9.90 5.50
C LEU A 5 -0.38 10.55 5.10
N PRO A 6 -0.37 11.79 4.57
CA PRO A 6 -1.57 12.41 4.04
C PRO A 6 -2.10 11.62 2.84
N PHE A 7 -3.43 11.56 2.70
CA PHE A 7 -4.09 10.94 1.55
C PHE A 7 -3.55 11.56 0.25
N SER A 8 -2.90 10.75 -0.58
CA SER A 8 -2.64 11.09 -1.98
C SER A 8 -3.72 10.41 -2.82
N ILE A 9 -4.92 10.97 -2.78
CA ILE A 9 -5.99 10.62 -3.70
C ILE A 9 -6.07 11.76 -4.71
N ASP A 10 -6.20 11.43 -5.99
CA ASP A 10 -6.36 12.35 -7.14
C ASP A 10 -7.66 13.20 -7.08
N ASN A 11 -8.26 13.37 -5.91
CA ASN A 11 -9.42 14.23 -5.66
C ASN A 11 -8.98 15.47 -4.87
N PRO A 12 -8.95 16.66 -5.48
CA PRO A 12 -8.77 17.92 -4.76
C PRO A 12 -10.03 18.19 -3.93
N GLY A 13 -10.08 17.67 -2.70
CA GLY A 13 -11.22 17.85 -1.80
C GLY A 13 -11.19 17.07 -0.48
N SER A 14 -10.31 16.07 -0.31
CA SER A 14 -10.23 15.31 0.95
C SER A 14 -9.22 15.89 1.95
N ASP A 15 -9.11 17.21 2.04
CA ASP A 15 -8.36 17.87 3.12
C ASP A 15 -9.25 17.82 4.37
N SER A 16 -9.22 16.70 5.11
CA SER A 16 -9.89 16.67 6.41
C SER A 16 -9.07 17.50 7.39
N ASP A 17 -9.69 18.45 8.09
CA ASP A 17 -9.12 19.23 9.22
C ASP A 17 -8.66 18.35 10.42
N ALA A 18 -8.67 17.03 10.28
CA ALA A 18 -8.20 16.10 11.29
C ALA A 18 -6.66 16.20 11.46
N PRO A 19 -6.17 16.35 12.72
CA PRO A 19 -4.74 16.33 12.99
C PRO A 19 -4.10 15.02 12.53
N MET A 20 -2.86 15.09 12.04
CA MET A 20 -2.05 13.89 11.79
C MET A 20 -1.53 13.35 13.12
N PHE A 21 -1.75 12.06 13.36
CA PHE A 21 -1.19 11.32 14.49
C PHE A 21 -0.14 10.34 13.93
N CYS A 22 0.93 10.04 14.66
CA CYS A 22 1.96 9.06 14.27
C CYS A 22 2.72 9.31 12.94
N GLY A 23 3.18 10.55 12.66
CA GLY A 23 4.00 10.83 11.48
C GLY A 23 5.22 9.90 11.36
N ALA A 24 5.33 9.18 10.23
CA ALA A 24 6.35 8.14 9.99
C ALA A 24 7.78 8.63 10.25
N VAL A 25 8.05 9.91 9.99
CA VAL A 25 9.36 10.56 10.22
C VAL A 25 9.66 10.73 11.72
N LYS A 26 8.67 11.17 12.51
CA LYS A 26 8.81 11.35 13.96
C LYS A 26 9.01 10.01 14.67
N TYR A 27 8.34 8.98 14.17
CA TYR A 27 8.46 7.61 14.65
C TYR A 27 9.83 6.98 14.30
N TYR A 28 10.28 7.10 13.05
CA TYR A 28 11.60 6.65 12.59
C TYR A 28 12.75 7.31 13.38
N LEU A 29 12.66 8.62 13.63
CA LEU A 29 13.66 9.36 14.42
C LEU A 29 13.64 8.98 15.90
N GLY A 30 12.46 8.70 16.46
CA GLY A 30 12.32 8.24 17.85
C GLY A 30 12.93 6.86 18.10
N LEU A 31 12.79 5.94 17.15
CA LEU A 31 13.40 4.60 17.21
C LEU A 31 14.91 4.64 17.02
N ARG A 32 15.40 5.41 16.04
CA ARG A 32 16.84 5.48 15.74
C ARG A 32 17.64 6.24 16.79
N PHE A 33 17.02 7.17 17.52
CA PHE A 33 17.68 7.94 18.58
C PHE A 33 16.82 8.03 19.86
N PRO A 34 16.75 6.96 20.66
CA PRO A 34 15.92 6.91 21.88
C PRO A 34 16.27 8.00 22.91
N SER A 35 17.53 8.46 22.90
CA SER A 35 18.08 9.47 23.82
C SER A 35 17.89 10.91 23.36
N LEU A 36 17.39 11.15 22.13
CA LEU A 36 17.26 12.49 21.57
C LEU A 36 15.95 13.15 22.05
N ARG A 37 16.03 13.98 23.10
CA ARG A 37 14.92 14.87 23.47
C ARG A 37 14.83 16.03 22.47
N LEU A 38 14.13 15.81 21.36
CA LEU A 38 13.85 16.86 20.39
C LEU A 38 12.89 17.92 20.98
N PRO A 39 13.25 19.21 20.97
CA PRO A 39 12.37 20.30 21.40
C PRO A 39 11.05 20.30 20.61
N ARG A 40 9.95 20.74 21.23
CA ARG A 40 8.59 20.73 20.64
C ARG A 40 8.52 21.42 19.26
N TRP A 41 9.35 22.43 19.01
CA TRP A 41 9.41 23.14 17.73
C TRP A 41 10.05 22.30 16.60
N VAL A 42 11.03 21.45 16.91
CA VAL A 42 11.64 20.52 15.95
C VAL A 42 10.66 19.39 15.60
N LYS A 43 9.93 18.88 16.59
CA LYS A 43 8.87 17.87 16.36
C LYS A 43 7.78 18.40 15.42
N ARG A 44 7.36 19.67 15.58
CA ARG A 44 6.39 20.32 14.66
C ARG A 44 6.92 20.51 13.24
N LEU A 45 8.23 20.73 13.07
CA LEU A 45 8.83 20.92 11.76
C LEU A 45 8.85 19.60 10.95
N LEU A 46 9.09 18.48 11.63
CA LEU A 46 9.11 17.13 11.04
C LEU A 46 7.72 16.66 10.56
N ASP A 47 6.64 17.20 11.14
CA ASP A 47 5.25 16.97 10.72
C ASP A 47 4.81 17.91 9.57
N SER A 48 5.71 18.73 9.02
CA SER A 48 5.38 19.63 7.91
C SER A 48 5.09 18.86 6.62
N ARG A 49 4.03 19.26 5.91
CA ARG A 49 3.61 18.68 4.62
C ARG A 49 4.77 18.61 3.60
N THR A 50 5.73 19.54 3.68
CA THR A 50 6.90 19.63 2.80
C THR A 50 7.93 18.52 3.06
N ILE A 51 8.21 18.20 4.32
CA ILE A 51 9.12 17.11 4.70
C ILE A 51 8.48 15.74 4.41
N LEU A 52 7.17 15.61 4.63
CA LEU A 52 6.42 14.39 4.29
C LEU A 52 6.35 14.15 2.78
N LYS A 53 6.15 15.20 1.97
CA LYS A 53 6.25 15.12 0.50
C LYS A 53 7.66 14.76 0.02
N TRP A 54 8.69 15.19 0.74
CA TRP A 54 10.07 14.83 0.46
C TRP A 54 10.38 13.36 0.84
N ALA A 55 9.89 12.90 1.99
CA ALA A 55 10.00 11.51 2.44
C ALA A 55 9.23 10.54 1.51
N ALA A 56 8.02 10.91 1.07
CA ALA A 56 7.24 10.15 0.09
C ALA A 56 7.89 10.11 -1.30
N ARG A 57 8.76 11.08 -1.64
CA ARG A 57 9.59 11.02 -2.87
C ARG A 57 10.79 10.09 -2.74
N GLN A 58 11.11 9.67 -1.53
CA GLN A 58 12.22 8.78 -1.19
C GLN A 58 11.73 7.37 -0.82
N GLU A 59 10.41 7.13 -0.88
CA GLU A 59 9.73 5.84 -0.75
C GLU A 59 10.19 4.89 -1.86
N GLY A 60 11.27 4.18 -1.57
CA GLY A 60 12.07 3.41 -2.50
C GLY A 60 13.45 3.06 -1.96
N SER A 61 13.92 3.75 -0.90
CA SER A 61 15.18 3.44 -0.21
C SER A 61 15.03 2.74 1.14
N THR A 62 13.82 2.52 1.65
CA THR A 62 13.59 1.87 2.95
C THR A 62 13.25 0.41 2.70
N SER A 63 14.17 -0.50 3.03
CA SER A 63 13.92 -1.93 2.87
C SER A 63 12.96 -2.41 3.96
N ALA A 64 12.17 -3.46 3.69
CA ALA A 64 11.32 -4.08 4.70
C ALA A 64 12.12 -4.50 5.95
N HIS A 65 13.39 -4.89 5.74
CA HIS A 65 14.35 -5.22 6.79
C HIS A 65 14.66 -4.05 7.74
N ASP A 66 14.72 -2.81 7.24
CA ASP A 66 15.00 -1.62 8.05
C ASP A 66 13.80 -1.17 8.91
N LEU A 67 12.61 -1.74 8.65
CA LEU A 67 11.34 -1.36 9.30
C LEU A 67 10.71 -2.51 10.11
N GLU A 68 11.41 -3.63 10.28
CA GLU A 68 10.94 -4.78 11.06
C GLU A 68 10.68 -4.41 12.52
N GLU A 69 11.68 -3.79 13.17
CA GLU A 69 11.59 -3.40 14.59
C GLU A 69 10.47 -2.37 14.82
N MET A 70 10.29 -1.46 13.87
CA MET A 70 9.20 -0.48 13.84
C MET A 70 7.84 -1.18 13.76
N THR A 71 7.68 -2.13 12.84
CA THR A 71 6.41 -2.86 12.68
C THR A 71 6.08 -3.64 13.95
N ILE A 72 7.08 -4.30 14.55
CA ILE A 72 6.92 -5.03 15.81
C ILE A 72 6.56 -4.10 16.97
N SER A 73 7.23 -2.95 17.09
CA SER A 73 6.94 -1.97 18.15
C SER A 73 5.52 -1.43 18.03
N MET A 74 5.09 -1.03 16.84
CA MET A 74 3.73 -0.56 16.58
C MET A 74 2.67 -1.61 16.93
N LEU A 75 2.90 -2.87 16.55
CA LEU A 75 1.97 -3.96 16.83
C LEU A 75 1.94 -4.35 18.32
N ARG A 76 3.05 -4.16 19.04
CA ARG A 76 3.07 -4.28 20.49
C ARG A 76 2.30 -3.14 21.13
N GLY A 77 2.49 -1.90 20.67
CA GLY A 77 1.87 -0.71 21.27
C GLY A 77 2.37 -0.43 22.70
N HIS A 78 3.64 -0.75 23.00
CA HIS A 78 4.21 -0.69 24.36
C HIS A 78 5.39 0.29 24.51
N SER A 79 5.63 1.22 23.57
CA SER A 79 6.61 2.28 23.79
C SER A 79 5.97 3.52 24.40
N LYS A 80 6.70 4.20 25.31
CA LYS A 80 6.22 5.45 25.94
C LYS A 80 5.84 6.55 24.94
N VAL A 81 6.47 6.56 23.76
CA VAL A 81 6.19 7.53 22.69
C VAL A 81 4.90 7.17 21.95
N GLU A 82 4.66 5.88 21.71
CA GLU A 82 3.38 5.39 21.17
C GLU A 82 2.24 5.65 22.16
N ASP A 83 2.49 5.45 23.46
CA ASP A 83 1.48 5.69 24.49
C ASP A 83 1.06 7.16 24.57
N GLU A 84 2.00 8.11 24.50
CA GLU A 84 1.69 9.56 24.52
C GLU A 84 0.87 9.97 23.28
N GLU A 85 1.23 9.51 22.09
CA GLU A 85 0.52 9.85 20.85
C GLU A 85 -0.84 9.17 20.78
N LEU A 86 -0.93 7.91 21.23
CA LEU A 86 -2.19 7.19 21.31
C LEU A 86 -3.11 7.84 22.34
N ASN A 87 -2.62 8.19 23.54
CA ASN A 87 -3.39 8.97 24.52
C ASN A 87 -3.96 10.26 23.91
N ARG A 88 -3.15 10.98 23.13
CA ARG A 88 -3.60 12.20 22.45
C ARG A 88 -4.69 11.91 21.41
N LEU A 89 -4.56 10.82 20.67
CA LEU A 89 -5.59 10.36 19.74
C LEU A 89 -6.89 10.02 20.49
N MET A 90 -6.79 9.29 21.60
CA MET A 90 -7.94 8.90 22.41
C MET A 90 -8.69 10.09 22.99
N LEU A 91 -7.96 11.06 23.55
CA LEU A 91 -8.52 12.31 24.05
C LEU A 91 -9.24 13.09 22.94
N TRP A 92 -8.60 13.21 21.78
CA TRP A 92 -9.20 13.89 20.64
C TRP A 92 -10.47 13.18 20.15
N LEU A 93 -10.48 11.84 20.09
CA LEU A 93 -11.68 11.07 19.73
C LEU A 93 -12.81 11.24 20.75
N ALA A 94 -12.48 11.32 22.05
CA ALA A 94 -13.46 11.57 23.09
C ALA A 94 -14.07 12.98 22.97
N GLU A 95 -13.25 14.00 22.69
CA GLU A 95 -13.69 15.39 22.52
C GLU A 95 -14.50 15.62 21.24
N THR A 96 -14.19 14.89 20.16
CA THR A 96 -14.82 15.06 18.84
C THR A 96 -16.15 14.29 18.71
N GLY A 97 -16.59 13.61 19.77
CA GLY A 97 -17.93 13.01 19.83
C GLY A 97 -17.99 11.48 19.85
N LYS A 98 -16.85 10.78 20.08
CA LYS A 98 -16.72 9.33 20.26
C LYS A 98 -17.37 8.49 19.13
N PRO A 99 -16.60 7.91 18.20
CA PRO A 99 -17.17 7.17 17.07
C PRO A 99 -17.95 5.93 17.53
N GLU A 100 -18.97 5.52 16.77
CA GLU A 100 -19.67 4.24 17.00
C GLU A 100 -18.86 3.05 16.48
N ILE A 101 -18.10 3.28 15.41
CA ILE A 101 -17.27 2.28 14.73
C ILE A 101 -15.91 2.89 14.40
N ILE A 102 -14.84 2.14 14.64
CA ILE A 102 -13.49 2.44 14.15
C ILE A 102 -13.14 1.47 13.02
N HIS A 103 -12.78 2.02 11.86
CA HIS A 103 -12.29 1.23 10.72
C HIS A 103 -10.77 1.37 10.59
N LEU A 104 -10.06 0.27 10.84
CA LEU A 104 -8.63 0.15 10.55
C LEU A 104 -8.45 -0.11 9.05
N SER A 105 -7.84 0.84 8.35
CA SER A 105 -7.65 0.76 6.90
C SER A 105 -6.65 -0.32 6.46
N ASN A 106 -5.82 -0.83 7.38
CA ASN A 106 -4.82 -1.86 7.13
C ASN A 106 -4.60 -2.68 8.42
N CYS A 107 -4.37 -3.99 8.28
CA CYS A 107 -4.20 -4.91 9.40
C CYS A 107 -2.90 -4.71 10.19
N LEU A 108 -1.92 -3.96 9.69
CA LEU A 108 -0.75 -3.56 10.46
C LEU A 108 -1.09 -2.59 11.61
N LEU A 109 -2.28 -1.97 11.59
CA LEU A 109 -2.79 -1.11 12.66
C LEU A 109 -3.46 -1.89 13.80
N ILE A 110 -3.53 -3.22 13.69
CA ILE A 110 -4.33 -4.06 14.59
C ILE A 110 -3.83 -4.06 16.03
N GLY A 111 -2.57 -3.67 16.27
CA GLY A 111 -2.04 -3.45 17.63
C GLY A 111 -2.82 -2.40 18.43
N LEU A 112 -3.52 -1.49 17.76
CA LEU A 112 -4.35 -0.46 18.40
C LEU A 112 -5.75 -0.97 18.80
N ALA A 113 -6.18 -2.11 18.25
CA ALA A 113 -7.56 -2.56 18.35
C ALA A 113 -7.99 -2.87 19.80
N GLU A 114 -7.12 -3.53 20.57
CA GLU A 114 -7.42 -3.84 21.97
C GLU A 114 -7.66 -2.58 22.79
N ARG A 115 -6.79 -1.59 22.62
CA ARG A 115 -6.85 -0.33 23.36
C ARG A 115 -8.06 0.51 22.99
N PHE A 116 -8.39 0.59 21.69
CA PHE A 116 -9.63 1.22 21.25
C PHE A 116 -10.87 0.56 21.86
N LYS A 117 -10.89 -0.77 21.97
CA LYS A 117 -11.98 -1.48 22.66
C LYS A 117 -12.04 -1.18 24.15
N GLN A 118 -10.91 -1.20 24.85
CA GLN A 118 -10.88 -0.98 26.29
C GLN A 118 -11.28 0.44 26.68
N GLU A 119 -10.79 1.45 25.95
CA GLU A 119 -11.00 2.85 26.31
C GLU A 119 -12.27 3.47 25.72
N LEU A 120 -12.68 3.06 24.51
CA LEU A 120 -13.89 3.61 23.87
C LEU A 120 -15.05 2.63 23.89
N GLY A 121 -14.85 1.32 24.01
CA GLY A 121 -15.94 0.35 23.95
C GLY A 121 -16.66 0.31 22.58
N VAL A 122 -15.94 0.66 21.51
CA VAL A 122 -16.49 0.79 20.15
C VAL A 122 -16.28 -0.47 19.33
N LYS A 123 -17.09 -0.64 18.27
CA LYS A 123 -16.89 -1.73 17.31
C LYS A 123 -15.70 -1.44 16.39
N ILE A 124 -14.94 -2.48 16.08
CA ILE A 124 -13.74 -2.38 15.25
C ILE A 124 -13.90 -3.21 13.99
N VAL A 125 -13.75 -2.54 12.85
CA VAL A 125 -13.68 -3.16 11.53
C VAL A 125 -12.24 -3.04 11.01
N CYS A 126 -11.72 -4.05 10.32
CA CYS A 126 -10.37 -4.01 9.75
C CYS A 126 -10.36 -4.48 8.29
N SER A 127 -9.81 -3.66 7.40
CA SER A 127 -9.52 -4.07 6.03
C SER A 127 -8.32 -5.02 5.98
N LEU A 128 -8.35 -5.96 5.03
CA LEU A 128 -7.25 -6.87 4.72
C LEU A 128 -6.93 -6.74 3.23
N GLN A 129 -5.72 -6.31 2.88
CA GLN A 129 -5.42 -5.91 1.51
C GLN A 129 -4.22 -6.66 0.90
N ASP A 130 -3.08 -6.69 1.59
CA ASP A 130 -1.81 -7.22 1.07
C ASP A 130 -0.67 -7.22 2.11
N GLU A 131 -0.99 -7.28 3.41
CA GLU A 131 -0.01 -7.23 4.50
C GLU A 131 1.06 -8.32 4.41
N ASP A 132 0.72 -9.48 3.87
CA ASP A 132 1.63 -10.59 3.66
C ASP A 132 2.79 -10.28 2.71
N GLY A 133 2.58 -9.45 1.68
CA GLY A 133 3.66 -9.03 0.79
C GLY A 133 4.78 -8.30 1.54
N TRP A 134 4.41 -7.45 2.49
CA TRP A 134 5.32 -6.72 3.36
C TRP A 134 5.99 -7.64 4.39
N ILE A 135 5.20 -8.45 5.09
CA ILE A 135 5.68 -9.27 6.22
C ILE A 135 6.56 -10.43 5.73
N ASN A 136 6.21 -11.04 4.59
CA ASN A 136 7.00 -12.16 4.04
C ASN A 136 8.36 -11.71 3.48
N ALA A 137 8.55 -10.41 3.23
CA ALA A 137 9.84 -9.84 2.83
C ALA A 137 10.81 -9.62 4.01
N MET A 138 10.33 -9.75 5.26
CA MET A 138 11.13 -9.63 6.47
C MET A 138 11.97 -10.89 6.73
N GLY A 139 12.98 -10.77 7.59
CA GLY A 139 13.67 -11.91 8.18
C GLY A 139 12.68 -12.84 8.90
N LYS A 140 12.85 -14.16 8.73
CA LYS A 140 11.89 -15.18 9.22
C LYS A 140 11.45 -14.96 10.68
N LYS A 141 12.39 -14.64 11.59
CA LYS A 141 12.09 -14.41 13.01
C LYS A 141 11.19 -13.19 13.24
N ALA A 142 11.42 -12.11 12.50
CA ALA A 142 10.60 -10.90 12.58
C ALA A 142 9.21 -11.16 11.99
N ALA A 143 9.14 -11.82 10.82
CA ALA A 143 7.89 -12.20 10.19
C ALA A 143 7.01 -13.06 11.13
N ASP A 144 7.59 -14.11 11.74
CA ASP A 144 6.89 -14.97 12.70
C ASP A 144 6.35 -14.15 13.89
N THR A 145 7.17 -13.23 14.43
CA THR A 145 6.78 -12.34 15.53
C THR A 145 5.62 -11.42 15.14
N VAL A 146 5.67 -10.83 13.94
CA VAL A 146 4.62 -9.95 13.42
C VAL A 146 3.30 -10.71 13.26
N TRP A 147 3.34 -11.91 12.67
CA TRP A 147 2.14 -12.74 12.52
C TRP A 147 1.51 -13.12 13.88
N ASP A 148 2.33 -13.43 14.88
CA ASP A 148 1.85 -13.73 16.22
C ASP A 148 1.18 -12.52 16.90
N LEU A 149 1.77 -11.33 16.75
CA LEU A 149 1.18 -10.10 17.27
C LEU A 149 -0.13 -9.75 16.55
N MET A 150 -0.16 -9.87 15.23
CA MET A 150 -1.39 -9.65 14.46
C MET A 150 -2.49 -10.64 14.84
N ARG A 151 -2.16 -11.92 15.06
CA ARG A 151 -3.11 -12.94 15.53
C ARG A 151 -3.70 -12.57 16.90
N LYS A 152 -2.88 -12.05 17.81
CA LYS A 152 -3.37 -11.55 19.12
C LYS A 152 -4.31 -10.35 18.93
N GLY A 153 -3.90 -9.35 18.15
CA GLY A 153 -4.71 -8.17 17.87
C GLY A 153 -6.04 -8.51 17.17
N ALA A 154 -6.07 -9.53 16.31
CA ALA A 154 -7.25 -9.97 15.59
C ALA A 154 -8.42 -10.39 16.50
N ARG A 155 -8.14 -10.81 17.73
CA ARG A 155 -9.16 -11.15 18.73
C ARG A 155 -9.99 -9.93 19.13
N SER A 156 -9.41 -8.74 19.04
CA SER A 156 -10.05 -7.46 19.38
C SER A 156 -10.85 -6.87 18.22
N VAL A 157 -10.82 -7.46 17.03
CA VAL A 157 -11.58 -6.98 15.85
C VAL A 157 -12.96 -7.67 15.78
N ASP A 158 -13.99 -6.89 15.47
CA ASP A 158 -15.37 -7.38 15.36
C ASP A 158 -15.68 -7.90 13.95
N ALA A 159 -15.16 -7.24 12.90
CA ALA A 159 -15.34 -7.66 11.51
C ALA A 159 -14.12 -7.36 10.65
N PHE A 160 -13.84 -8.21 9.68
CA PHE A 160 -12.78 -8.05 8.70
C PHE A 160 -13.35 -7.92 7.29
N THR A 161 -12.77 -7.01 6.51
CA THR A 161 -13.18 -6.74 5.13
C THR A 161 -12.03 -7.00 4.16
N PRO A 162 -11.78 -8.28 3.76
CA PRO A 162 -10.77 -8.58 2.77
C PRO A 162 -11.17 -8.13 1.36
N VAL A 163 -10.18 -7.71 0.59
CA VAL A 163 -10.34 -7.26 -0.81
C VAL A 163 -10.72 -8.36 -1.79
N SER A 164 -10.56 -9.63 -1.41
CA SER A 164 -10.94 -10.78 -2.21
C SER A 164 -11.25 -12.00 -1.34
N GLY A 165 -11.97 -12.98 -1.90
CA GLY A 165 -12.21 -14.26 -1.22
C GLY A 165 -10.91 -15.01 -0.95
N TYR A 166 -10.00 -15.04 -1.93
CA TYR A 166 -8.67 -15.63 -1.77
C TYR A 166 -7.91 -15.02 -0.59
N TYR A 167 -7.84 -13.69 -0.53
CA TYR A 167 -7.11 -13.02 0.55
C TYR A 167 -7.77 -13.21 1.91
N GLY A 168 -9.11 -13.24 1.94
CA GLY A 168 -9.88 -13.62 3.11
C GLY A 168 -9.47 -14.99 3.64
N ASP A 169 -9.36 -16.00 2.77
CA ASP A 169 -8.95 -17.36 3.17
C ASP A 169 -7.49 -17.43 3.66
N VAL A 170 -6.58 -16.68 3.04
CA VAL A 170 -5.18 -16.57 3.48
C VAL A 170 -5.11 -16.01 4.89
N MET A 171 -5.77 -14.88 5.13
CA MET A 171 -5.72 -14.17 6.41
C MET A 171 -6.52 -14.90 7.49
N LYS A 172 -7.62 -15.55 7.13
CA LYS A 172 -8.38 -16.45 8.02
C LYS A 172 -7.47 -17.49 8.65
N LYS A 173 -6.64 -18.15 7.84
CA LYS A 173 -5.71 -19.18 8.31
C LYS A 173 -4.56 -18.58 9.11
N LYS A 174 -3.92 -17.51 8.62
CA LYS A 174 -2.76 -16.89 9.27
C LYS A 174 -3.09 -16.31 10.65
N LEU A 175 -4.24 -15.63 10.74
CA LEU A 175 -4.67 -14.89 11.93
C LEU A 175 -5.74 -15.64 12.77
N GLU A 176 -6.09 -16.86 12.38
CA GLU A 176 -7.10 -17.69 13.07
C GLU A 176 -8.44 -16.95 13.25
N ILE A 177 -8.87 -16.24 12.20
CA ILE A 177 -10.10 -15.43 12.24
C ILE A 177 -11.32 -16.36 12.11
N PRO A 178 -12.34 -16.21 12.99
CA PRO A 178 -13.62 -16.89 12.84
C PRO A 178 -14.31 -16.58 11.50
N ALA A 179 -14.93 -17.58 10.88
CA ALA A 179 -15.52 -17.44 9.55
C ALA A 179 -16.64 -16.38 9.48
N ASP A 180 -17.40 -16.25 10.56
CA ASP A 180 -18.49 -15.31 10.74
C ASP A 180 -18.04 -13.84 10.78
N LYS A 181 -16.74 -13.59 11.03
CA LYS A 181 -16.16 -12.24 11.05
C LYS A 181 -15.61 -11.78 9.70
N ILE A 182 -15.64 -12.61 8.65
CA ILE A 182 -15.05 -12.28 7.36
C ILE A 182 -16.14 -11.87 6.36
N HIS A 183 -16.05 -10.64 5.87
CA HIS A 183 -16.99 -10.06 4.90
C HIS A 183 -16.22 -9.52 3.70
N VAL A 184 -16.19 -10.26 2.60
CA VAL A 184 -15.43 -9.85 1.40
C VAL A 184 -16.01 -8.56 0.82
N VAL A 185 -15.19 -7.50 0.76
CA VAL A 185 -15.52 -6.22 0.12
C VAL A 185 -14.50 -5.98 -0.97
N ARG A 186 -14.92 -6.14 -2.24
CA ARG A 186 -14.04 -5.93 -3.39
C ARG A 186 -13.72 -4.45 -3.55
N VAL A 187 -12.49 -4.14 -3.98
CA VAL A 187 -12.10 -2.77 -4.30
C VAL A 187 -12.97 -2.25 -5.44
N GLY A 188 -13.68 -1.15 -5.18
CA GLY A 188 -14.44 -0.42 -6.18
C GLY A 188 -13.54 0.54 -6.95
N ILE A 189 -13.90 0.81 -8.20
CA ILE A 189 -13.35 1.91 -8.98
C ILE A 189 -14.49 2.89 -9.31
N ASP A 190 -14.16 4.17 -9.30
CA ASP A 190 -15.05 5.20 -9.85
C ASP A 190 -15.06 5.09 -11.37
N LEU A 191 -16.24 4.89 -11.94
CA LEU A 191 -16.44 4.78 -13.39
C LEU A 191 -16.76 6.12 -14.05
N GLU A 192 -16.88 7.21 -13.27
CA GLU A 192 -17.11 8.53 -13.82
C GLU A 192 -15.95 8.95 -14.75
N GLY A 193 -16.30 9.28 -15.99
CA GLY A 193 -15.35 9.62 -17.05
C GLY A 193 -14.73 8.41 -17.76
N TYR A 194 -15.04 7.17 -17.37
CA TYR A 194 -14.71 6.00 -18.18
C TYR A 194 -15.71 5.86 -19.31
N VAL A 195 -15.23 6.09 -20.53
CA VAL A 195 -16.00 5.85 -21.76
C VAL A 195 -15.42 4.61 -22.42
N GLN A 196 -16.30 3.75 -22.93
CA GLN A 196 -15.85 2.65 -23.77
C GLN A 196 -15.17 3.23 -25.02
N SER A 197 -13.90 2.89 -25.23
CA SER A 197 -13.15 3.37 -26.40
C SER A 197 -13.61 2.68 -27.67
N ASP A 198 -13.64 3.42 -28.80
CA ASP A 198 -13.80 2.89 -30.16
C ASP A 198 -12.53 2.18 -30.68
N LEU A 199 -11.78 1.53 -29.78
CA LEU A 199 -10.51 0.86 -30.06
C LEU A 199 -10.67 -0.09 -31.25
N ARG A 200 -9.89 0.17 -32.31
CA ARG A 200 -9.78 -0.74 -33.44
C ARG A 200 -9.06 -1.99 -32.97
N LEU A 201 -9.65 -3.16 -33.23
CA LEU A 201 -9.05 -4.47 -32.94
C LEU A 201 -8.03 -4.89 -34.02
N ASP A 202 -7.82 -4.06 -35.04
CA ASP A 202 -6.84 -4.26 -36.10
C ASP A 202 -5.92 -3.02 -36.24
N PRO A 203 -4.61 -3.14 -35.95
CA PRO A 203 -3.98 -4.33 -35.38
C PRO A 203 -4.41 -4.56 -33.91
N PRO A 204 -4.42 -5.81 -33.42
CA PRO A 204 -4.74 -6.07 -32.03
C PRO A 204 -3.65 -5.49 -31.10
N VAL A 205 -4.06 -4.96 -29.94
CA VAL A 205 -3.14 -4.34 -28.97
C VAL A 205 -3.25 -5.03 -27.62
N ILE A 206 -2.12 -5.50 -27.09
CA ILE A 206 -2.01 -6.06 -25.74
C ILE A 206 -1.60 -4.96 -24.76
N GLY A 207 -2.45 -4.67 -23.77
CA GLY A 207 -2.17 -3.68 -22.72
C GLY A 207 -1.58 -4.31 -21.46
N TYR A 208 -0.48 -3.75 -20.96
CA TYR A 208 0.03 -3.98 -19.60
C TYR A 208 -0.17 -2.71 -18.79
N LEU A 209 -1.01 -2.80 -17.76
CA LEU A 209 -1.42 -1.66 -16.93
C LEU A 209 -0.99 -1.92 -15.47
N SER A 210 0.29 -1.79 -15.19
CA SER A 210 0.87 -2.06 -13.87
C SER A 210 2.26 -1.44 -13.74
N ARG A 211 2.81 -1.37 -12.53
CA ARG A 211 4.20 -0.93 -12.33
C ARG A 211 5.13 -1.80 -13.17
N MET A 212 6.08 -1.17 -13.86
CA MET A 212 7.02 -1.86 -14.74
C MET A 212 8.15 -2.50 -13.93
N CYS A 213 7.86 -3.56 -13.18
CA CYS A 213 8.82 -4.30 -12.37
C CYS A 213 8.73 -5.82 -12.58
N GLU A 214 9.76 -6.53 -12.16
CA GLU A 214 9.90 -7.97 -12.39
C GLU A 214 8.81 -8.79 -11.69
N SER A 215 8.49 -8.43 -10.44
CA SER A 215 7.48 -9.12 -9.62
C SER A 215 6.06 -9.06 -10.18
N LEU A 216 5.78 -8.13 -11.10
CA LEU A 216 4.46 -7.97 -11.72
C LEU A 216 4.40 -8.57 -13.13
N GLY A 217 5.45 -9.31 -13.54
CA GLY A 217 5.40 -10.20 -14.70
C GLY A 217 5.58 -9.51 -16.04
N LEU A 218 6.04 -8.26 -16.09
CA LEU A 218 6.29 -7.56 -17.37
C LEU A 218 7.23 -8.34 -18.30
N GLY A 219 8.28 -8.95 -17.76
CA GLY A 219 9.19 -9.80 -18.53
C GLY A 219 8.53 -11.03 -19.12
N LEU A 220 7.66 -11.70 -18.36
CA LEU A 220 6.88 -12.84 -18.85
C LEU A 220 5.97 -12.43 -20.01
N LEU A 221 5.36 -11.24 -19.92
CA LEU A 221 4.55 -10.70 -21.00
C LEU A 221 5.38 -10.37 -22.25
N VAL A 222 6.58 -9.80 -22.08
CA VAL A 222 7.52 -9.55 -23.19
C VAL A 222 7.88 -10.86 -23.89
N ASP A 223 8.21 -11.91 -23.14
CA ASP A 223 8.54 -13.22 -23.71
C ASP A 223 7.35 -13.82 -24.47
N ALA A 224 6.15 -13.77 -23.88
CA ALA A 224 4.92 -14.21 -24.52
C ALA A 224 4.62 -13.41 -25.81
N PHE A 225 4.82 -12.09 -25.78
CA PHE A 225 4.64 -11.22 -26.94
C PHE A 225 5.57 -11.61 -28.09
N MET A 226 6.84 -11.90 -27.82
CA MET A 226 7.78 -12.37 -28.85
C MET A 226 7.34 -13.70 -29.48
N ILE A 227 6.82 -14.63 -28.68
CA ILE A 227 6.28 -15.91 -29.17
C ILE A 227 5.07 -15.66 -30.09
N ILE A 228 4.17 -14.76 -29.70
CA ILE A 228 3.00 -14.39 -30.51
C ILE A 228 3.44 -13.74 -31.83
N ARG A 229 4.37 -12.79 -31.80
CA ARG A 229 4.89 -12.15 -33.03
C ARG A 229 5.51 -13.17 -33.98
N LYS A 230 6.25 -14.15 -33.45
CA LYS A 230 6.87 -15.20 -34.26
C LYS A 230 5.85 -16.16 -34.88
N ASN A 231 4.72 -16.42 -34.23
CA ASN A 231 3.72 -17.37 -34.73
C ASN A 231 2.83 -16.79 -35.84
N GLY A 232 2.77 -15.47 -35.99
CA GLY A 232 2.03 -14.76 -37.05
C GLY A 232 0.49 -14.85 -36.98
N ARG A 233 -0.09 -15.56 -36.01
CA ARG A 233 -1.54 -15.81 -35.93
C ARG A 233 -2.37 -14.56 -35.63
N LEU A 234 -1.75 -13.53 -35.04
CA LEU A 234 -2.39 -12.26 -34.68
C LEU A 234 -1.87 -11.09 -35.51
N GLY A 235 -1.35 -11.35 -36.73
CA GLY A 235 -0.91 -10.30 -37.64
C GLY A 235 0.10 -9.34 -37.01
N GLU A 236 -0.09 -8.04 -37.21
CA GLU A 236 0.75 -6.95 -36.67
C GLU A 236 0.45 -6.58 -35.21
N VAL A 237 0.21 -7.57 -34.34
CA VAL A 237 -0.09 -7.33 -32.92
C VAL A 237 0.91 -6.38 -32.27
N LYS A 238 0.39 -5.40 -31.54
CA LYS A 238 1.17 -4.40 -30.79
C LYS A 238 1.06 -4.64 -29.29
N MET A 239 1.99 -4.06 -28.53
CA MET A 239 1.92 -4.05 -27.07
C MET A 239 2.07 -2.62 -26.54
N LYS A 240 1.26 -2.25 -25.55
CA LYS A 240 1.38 -0.99 -24.82
C LYS A 240 1.60 -1.27 -23.34
N VAL A 241 2.62 -0.64 -22.76
CA VAL A 241 3.04 -0.82 -21.36
C VAL A 241 2.91 0.51 -20.64
N ALA A 242 2.05 0.58 -19.62
CA ALA A 242 1.82 1.77 -18.80
C ALA A 242 1.73 1.40 -17.31
N GLY A 243 1.97 2.38 -16.43
CA GLY A 243 1.93 2.20 -14.96
C GLY A 243 3.19 2.65 -14.21
N GLY A 244 4.15 3.26 -14.92
CA GLY A 244 5.34 3.88 -14.33
C GLY A 244 6.38 2.88 -13.80
N MET A 245 7.49 3.41 -13.28
CA MET A 245 8.59 2.62 -12.73
C MET A 245 9.34 3.42 -11.65
N THR A 246 9.91 2.74 -10.67
CA THR A 246 10.80 3.38 -9.68
C THR A 246 12.22 3.50 -10.22
N ALA A 247 13.12 4.18 -9.48
CA ALA A 247 14.53 4.22 -9.82
C ALA A 247 15.18 2.81 -9.86
N ALA A 248 14.77 1.91 -8.96
CA ALA A 248 15.25 0.54 -8.90
C ALA A 248 14.85 -0.29 -10.14
N ASP A 249 13.69 0.01 -10.72
CA ASP A 249 13.14 -0.72 -11.86
C ASP A 249 13.80 -0.35 -13.21
N ARG A 250 14.50 0.80 -13.29
CA ARG A 250 15.05 1.32 -14.56
C ARG A 250 15.98 0.35 -15.28
N ARG A 251 16.83 -0.34 -14.53
CA ARG A 251 17.78 -1.32 -15.10
C ARG A 251 17.05 -2.52 -15.69
N TYR A 252 16.01 -2.99 -15.01
CA TYR A 252 15.16 -4.08 -15.47
C TYR A 252 14.42 -3.71 -16.76
N VAL A 253 13.74 -2.55 -16.78
CA VAL A 253 13.02 -2.09 -17.97
C VAL A 253 13.96 -1.86 -19.16
N SER A 254 15.15 -1.30 -18.92
CA SER A 254 16.16 -1.11 -19.97
C SER A 254 16.65 -2.43 -20.57
N LYS A 255 16.74 -3.50 -19.76
CA LYS A 255 17.05 -4.85 -20.23
C LYS A 255 15.96 -5.36 -21.17
N LEU A 256 14.68 -5.22 -20.80
CA LEU A 256 13.54 -5.66 -21.62
C LEU A 256 13.49 -4.93 -22.97
N ARG A 257 13.70 -3.61 -22.98
CA ARG A 257 13.77 -2.84 -24.23
C ARG A 257 14.89 -3.32 -25.16
N ARG A 258 16.05 -3.66 -24.60
CA ARG A 258 17.17 -4.22 -25.38
C ARG A 258 16.79 -5.57 -25.99
N VAL A 259 16.13 -6.44 -25.23
CA VAL A 259 15.64 -7.74 -25.72
C VAL A 259 14.68 -7.55 -26.90
N LEU A 260 13.70 -6.65 -26.78
CA LEU A 260 12.76 -6.33 -27.86
C LEU A 260 13.49 -5.80 -29.11
N ARG A 261 14.46 -4.90 -28.93
CA ARG A 261 15.28 -4.36 -30.02
C ARG A 261 16.09 -5.43 -30.73
N SER A 262 16.76 -6.32 -29.98
CA SER A 262 17.55 -7.41 -30.55
C SER A 262 16.71 -8.42 -31.35
N ASN A 263 15.38 -8.46 -31.12
CA ASN A 263 14.45 -9.27 -31.89
C ASN A 263 13.70 -8.49 -32.97
N GLY A 264 14.04 -7.22 -33.22
CA GLY A 264 13.39 -6.38 -34.23
C GLY A 264 11.97 -5.93 -33.89
N LEU A 265 11.55 -6.06 -32.62
CA LEU A 265 10.18 -5.82 -32.16
C LEU A 265 10.00 -4.49 -31.43
N GLU A 266 11.03 -3.65 -31.38
CA GLU A 266 10.97 -2.38 -30.64
C GLU A 266 9.87 -1.44 -31.15
N GLN A 267 9.59 -1.43 -32.47
CA GLN A 267 8.54 -0.60 -33.06
C GLN A 267 7.12 -1.15 -32.82
N ASP A 268 7.00 -2.40 -32.38
CA ASP A 268 5.72 -3.03 -32.07
C ASP A 268 5.32 -2.85 -30.59
N VAL A 269 6.18 -2.22 -29.78
CA VAL A 269 5.98 -2.04 -28.34
C VAL A 269 6.14 -0.57 -27.92
N GLU A 270 5.08 -0.02 -27.33
CA GLU A 270 5.09 1.32 -26.76
C GLU A 270 5.15 1.27 -25.24
N PHE A 271 6.06 2.04 -24.64
CA PHE A 271 6.18 2.19 -23.19
C PHE A 271 5.81 3.63 -22.83
N ILE A 272 4.69 3.78 -22.13
CA ILE A 272 4.08 5.06 -21.78
C ILE A 272 4.57 5.48 -20.38
N SER A 273 5.22 6.63 -20.30
CA SER A 273 5.81 7.15 -19.06
C SER A 273 4.82 7.89 -18.15
N GLU A 274 3.76 8.46 -18.72
CA GLU A 274 2.75 9.25 -18.00
C GLU A 274 1.45 8.45 -17.88
N PHE A 275 0.91 8.34 -16.66
CA PHE A 275 -0.30 7.55 -16.41
C PHE A 275 -1.16 8.16 -15.28
N ASP A 276 -1.52 9.44 -15.46
CA ASP A 276 -2.43 10.18 -14.60
C ASP A 276 -3.91 9.95 -14.97
N ARG A 277 -4.85 10.47 -14.17
CA ARG A 277 -6.30 10.32 -14.44
C ARG A 277 -6.69 10.87 -15.82
N ALA A 278 -6.14 12.03 -16.21
CA ALA A 278 -6.42 12.65 -17.50
C ALA A 278 -5.99 11.79 -18.69
N THR A 279 -4.90 11.03 -18.55
CA THR A 279 -4.40 10.09 -19.56
C THR A 279 -5.22 8.78 -19.57
N ARG A 280 -5.89 8.41 -18.45
CA ARG A 280 -6.75 7.21 -18.36
C ARG A 280 -8.15 7.39 -18.94
N THR A 281 -8.69 8.60 -18.84
CA THR A 281 -10.08 8.92 -19.26
C THR A 281 -10.16 9.57 -20.64
N ARG A 282 -9.05 9.61 -21.38
CA ARG A 282 -8.99 9.98 -22.80
C ARG A 282 -9.08 8.72 -23.66
#